data_AF-A0A934EWD6-F1
#
_entry.id   AF-A0A934EWD6-F1
#
_cell.length_a   1.000
_cell.length_b   1.000
_cell.length_c   1.000
_cell.angle_alpha   90.00
_cell.angle_beta   90.00
_cell.angle_gamma   90.00
#
_symmetry.space_group_name_H-M   'P 1'
#
loop_
_entity.id
_entity.type
_entity.pdbx_description
1 polymer ?
#
loop_
_entity_poly.entity_id
_entity_poly.type
_entity_poly.pdbx_seq_one_letter_code
_entity_poly.pdbx_strand_id
1 'polypeptide(L)'
;GGHHLENRFTHFAVTYFYPRRFGIDIRLLGYSALIRSGQMLREEGLCLIKKPPSFDPELIVTFKKRLGLSDDEFEYYMTQPIKSYKDFKTYKPLFEKMRPFFWLMAKMDLIPMSFYIKYTSKNNI
;
A
#
# COMPACT_ATOMS: atom_id res chain seq x y z
N GLY A 1 10.76 -2.81 9.76
CA GLY A 1 10.21 -2.90 8.39
C GLY A 1 11.20 -3.38 7.35
N GLY A 2 12.34 -3.97 7.72
CA GLY A 2 13.35 -4.49 6.78
C GLY A 2 13.28 -5.99 6.52
N HIS A 3 12.20 -6.68 6.96
CA HIS A 3 12.12 -8.14 6.95
C HIS A 3 11.84 -8.76 5.57
N HIS A 4 11.65 -7.95 4.52
CA HIS A 4 11.39 -8.41 3.15
C HIS A 4 12.34 -7.80 2.12
N LEU A 5 13.53 -7.35 2.55
CA LEU A 5 14.52 -6.72 1.66
C LEU A 5 15.39 -7.73 0.91
N GLU A 6 15.13 -9.03 1.06
CA GLU A 6 15.80 -10.11 0.33
C GLU A 6 15.56 -10.00 -1.18
N ASN A 7 14.37 -9.51 -1.57
CA ASN A 7 14.06 -9.19 -2.95
C ASN A 7 14.42 -7.72 -3.24
N ARG A 8 15.35 -7.50 -4.20
CA ARG A 8 15.77 -6.15 -4.63
C ARG A 8 14.60 -5.27 -5.10
N PHE A 9 13.57 -5.84 -5.73
CA PHE A 9 12.38 -5.09 -6.11
C PHE A 9 11.60 -4.63 -4.87
N THR A 10 11.36 -5.53 -3.91
CA THR A 10 10.67 -5.18 -2.67
C THR A 10 11.47 -4.15 -1.87
N HIS A 11 12.81 -4.26 -1.88
CA HIS A 11 13.68 -3.26 -1.28
C HIS A 11 13.47 -1.89 -1.93
N PHE A 12 13.60 -1.79 -3.25
CA PHE A 12 13.30 -0.56 -4.00
C PHE A 12 11.89 -0.02 -3.71
N ALA A 13 10.89 -0.90 -3.72
CA ALA A 13 9.50 -0.51 -3.53
C ALA A 13 9.26 0.12 -2.15
N VAL A 14 9.76 -0.54 -1.09
CA VAL A 14 9.53 -0.14 0.30
C VAL A 14 10.37 1.06 0.72
N THR A 15 11.63 1.16 0.29
CA THR A 15 12.54 2.22 0.75
C THR A 15 12.57 3.44 -0.17
N TYR A 16 12.29 3.25 -1.47
CA TYR A 16 12.33 4.33 -2.45
C TYR A 16 10.95 4.70 -3.00
N PHE A 17 10.27 3.75 -3.62
CA PHE A 17 9.08 4.01 -4.43
C PHE A 17 7.88 4.47 -3.58
N TYR A 18 7.40 3.67 -2.63
CA TYR A 18 6.21 4.00 -1.84
C TYR A 18 6.32 5.31 -1.05
N PRO A 19 7.45 5.60 -0.36
CA PRO A 19 7.60 6.85 0.37
C PRO A 19 7.58 8.08 -0.53
N ARG A 20 8.19 8.01 -1.72
CA ARG A 20 8.31 9.15 -2.63
C ARG A 20 7.09 9.32 -3.53
N ARG A 21 6.56 8.21 -4.05
CA ARG A 21 5.46 8.22 -5.01
C ARG A 21 4.09 8.36 -4.35
N PHE A 22 3.88 7.69 -3.22
CA PHE A 22 2.57 7.60 -2.57
C PHE A 22 2.53 8.17 -1.15
N GLY A 23 3.67 8.62 -0.61
CA GLY A 23 3.75 9.07 0.79
C GLY A 23 3.52 7.94 1.81
N ILE A 24 3.65 6.68 1.39
CA ILE A 24 3.38 5.52 2.24
C ILE A 24 4.69 5.02 2.83
N ASP A 25 4.77 5.06 4.16
CA ASP A 25 5.91 4.52 4.91
C ASP A 25 5.55 3.19 5.61
N ILE A 26 6.00 2.09 5.01
CA ILE A 26 5.75 0.73 5.50
C ILE A 26 6.48 0.47 6.84
N ARG A 27 7.48 1.29 7.23
CA ARG A 27 8.13 1.16 8.54
C ARG A 27 7.13 1.35 9.69
N LEU A 28 6.08 2.16 9.48
CA LEU A 28 5.01 2.38 10.44
C LEU A 28 4.37 1.06 10.90
N LEU A 29 4.11 0.14 9.97
CA LEU A 29 3.53 -1.18 10.28
C LEU A 29 4.47 -2.00 11.17
N GLY A 30 5.76 -2.00 10.82
CA GLY A 30 6.79 -2.72 11.57
C GLY A 30 6.98 -2.16 12.98
N TYR A 31 7.12 -0.84 13.12
CA TYR A 31 7.27 -0.21 14.43
C TYR A 31 6.01 -0.39 15.28
N SER A 32 4.82 -0.30 14.70
CA SER A 32 3.57 -0.57 15.42
C SER A 32 3.50 -2.01 15.95
N ALA A 33 4.01 -2.99 15.19
CA ALA A 33 4.10 -4.37 15.66
C ALA A 33 5.07 -4.52 16.83
N LEU A 34 6.28 -3.94 16.73
CA LEU A 34 7.30 -3.97 17.79
C LEU A 34 6.84 -3.26 19.07
N ILE A 35 6.11 -2.16 18.94
CA ILE A 35 5.54 -1.44 20.09
C ILE A 35 4.48 -2.30 20.78
N ARG A 36 3.57 -2.92 20.01
CA ARG A 36 2.52 -3.79 20.57
C ARG A 36 3.07 -5.07 21.21
N SER A 37 4.23 -5.55 20.74
CA SER A 37 4.92 -6.70 21.35
C SER A 37 5.84 -6.34 22.51
N GLY A 38 5.98 -5.05 22.86
CA GLY A 38 6.87 -4.59 23.93
C GLY A 38 8.37 -4.63 23.57
N GLN A 39 8.71 -4.82 22.29
CA GLN A 39 10.10 -4.88 21.80
C GLN A 39 10.67 -3.50 21.42
N MET A 40 9.85 -2.46 21.42
CA MET A 40 10.23 -1.08 21.08
C MET A 40 9.37 -0.10 21.88
N LEU A 41 9.96 0.99 22.36
CA LEU A 41 9.20 2.07 22.99
C LEU A 41 8.49 2.92 21.93
N ARG A 42 7.31 3.45 22.27
CA ARG A 42 6.53 4.28 21.33
C ARG A 42 7.31 5.53 20.90
N GLU A 43 8.00 6.15 21.84
CA GLU A 43 8.80 7.36 21.64
C GLU A 43 9.96 7.10 20.67
N GLU A 44 10.59 5.93 20.79
CA GLU A 44 11.63 5.47 19.87
C GLU A 44 11.09 5.30 18.45
N GLY A 45 9.96 4.59 18.30
CA GLY A 45 9.31 4.39 17.00
C GLY A 45 8.92 5.71 16.33
N LEU A 46 8.42 6.67 17.11
CA LEU A 46 8.09 8.02 16.64
C LEU A 46 9.33 8.84 16.26
N CYS A 47 10.46 8.66 16.94
CA CYS A 47 11.72 9.30 16.56
C CYS A 47 12.26 8.74 15.24
N LEU A 48 12.20 7.41 15.07
CA LEU A 48 12.68 6.72 13.87
C LEU A 48 11.84 7.04 12.63
N ILE A 49 10.51 7.10 12.75
CA ILE A 49 9.62 7.35 11.61
C ILE A 49 9.77 8.78 11.06
N LYS A 50 10.16 9.75 11.90
CA LYS A 50 10.43 11.13 11.48
C LYS A 50 11.63 11.23 10.55
N LYS A 51 12.59 10.29 10.63
CA LYS A 51 13.75 10.26 9.73
C LYS A 51 13.31 9.69 8.38
N PRO A 52 13.71 10.27 7.24
CA PRO A 52 13.37 9.71 5.93
C PRO A 52 13.89 8.26 5.80
N PRO A 53 13.20 7.40 5.03
CA PRO A 53 13.65 6.04 4.81
C PRO A 53 14.99 6.04 4.08
N SER A 54 15.97 5.33 4.65
CA SER A 54 17.24 5.05 4.00
C SER A 54 17.00 4.09 2.83
N PHE A 55 17.66 4.34 1.70
CA PHE A 55 17.61 3.49 0.51
C PHE A 55 19.00 3.44 -0.12
N ASP A 56 19.28 2.36 -0.83
CA ASP A 56 20.50 2.18 -1.59
C ASP A 56 20.33 2.75 -3.02
N PRO A 57 21.14 3.74 -3.45
CA PRO A 57 21.09 4.30 -4.80
C PRO A 57 21.29 3.26 -5.92
N GLU A 58 22.04 2.17 -5.68
CA GLU A 58 22.25 1.11 -6.68
C GLU A 58 20.96 0.39 -7.06
N LEU A 59 19.95 0.41 -6.18
CA LEU A 59 18.63 -0.17 -6.46
C LEU A 59 17.93 0.57 -7.60
N ILE A 60 18.04 1.90 -7.64
CA ILE A 60 17.41 2.72 -8.70
C ILE A 60 18.09 2.39 -10.04
N VAL A 61 19.42 2.33 -10.05
CA VAL A 61 20.20 2.00 -11.26
C VAL A 61 19.83 0.61 -11.76
N THR A 62 19.80 -0.38 -10.87
CA THR A 62 19.42 -1.75 -11.20
C THR A 62 17.98 -1.84 -11.69
N PHE A 63 17.06 -1.09 -11.07
CA PHE A 63 15.65 -1.08 -11.42
C PHE A 63 15.41 -0.49 -12.81
N LYS A 64 15.96 0.70 -13.09
CA LYS A 64 15.91 1.33 -14.42
C LYS A 64 16.49 0.42 -15.50
N LYS A 65 17.66 -0.19 -15.24
CA LYS A 65 18.30 -1.14 -16.17
C LYS A 65 17.42 -2.36 -16.45
N ARG A 66 16.79 -2.94 -15.44
CA ARG A 66 15.93 -4.13 -15.60
C ARG A 66 14.66 -3.86 -16.39
N LEU A 67 14.10 -2.65 -16.25
CA LEU A 67 12.90 -2.24 -16.98
C LEU A 67 13.20 -1.56 -18.32
N GLY A 68 14.47 -1.31 -18.63
CA GLY A 68 14.87 -0.60 -19.85
C GLY A 68 14.44 0.88 -19.87
N LEU A 69 14.34 1.51 -18.70
CA LEU A 69 13.87 2.89 -18.56
C LEU A 69 15.03 3.88 -18.67
N SER A 70 14.81 4.97 -19.38
CA SER A 70 15.64 6.18 -19.29
C SER A 70 15.39 6.93 -17.98
N ASP A 71 16.24 7.91 -17.68
CA ASP A 71 16.06 8.77 -16.51
C ASP A 71 14.79 9.62 -16.61
N ASP A 72 14.49 10.13 -17.81
CA ASP A 72 13.30 10.93 -18.09
C ASP A 72 12.02 10.10 -17.98
N GLU A 73 12.03 8.86 -18.49
CA GLU A 73 10.88 7.95 -18.37
C GLU A 73 10.63 7.56 -16.91
N PHE A 74 11.70 7.28 -16.16
CA PHE A 74 11.59 6.97 -14.74
C PHE A 74 10.96 8.14 -13.96
N GLU A 75 11.44 9.37 -14.18
CA GLU A 75 10.89 10.56 -13.54
C GLU A 75 9.45 10.83 -13.99
N TYR A 76 9.15 10.63 -15.26
CA TYR A 76 7.80 10.73 -15.81
C TYR A 76 6.82 9.81 -15.07
N TYR A 77 7.19 8.55 -14.83
CA TYR A 77 6.36 7.60 -14.08
C TYR A 77 6.26 7.93 -12.58
N MET A 78 7.32 8.48 -11.98
CA MET A 78 7.33 8.91 -10.59
C MET A 78 6.40 10.11 -10.33
N THR A 79 6.18 10.96 -11.33
CA THR A 79 5.44 12.22 -11.20
C THR A 79 4.02 12.21 -11.73
N GLN A 80 3.57 11.11 -12.35
CA GLN A 80 2.20 10.99 -12.87
C GLN A 80 1.13 11.34 -11.81
N PRO A 81 -0.07 11.76 -12.20
CA PRO A 81 -1.18 11.86 -11.26
C PRO A 81 -1.46 10.52 -10.58
N ILE A 82 -1.59 10.50 -9.25
CA ILE A 82 -1.98 9.29 -8.51
C ILE A 82 -3.47 9.06 -8.75
N LYS A 83 -3.82 7.91 -9.31
CA LYS A 83 -5.21 7.47 -9.47
C LYS A 83 -5.53 6.40 -8.43
N SER A 84 -6.75 6.44 -7.93
CA SER A 84 -7.36 5.43 -7.08
C SER A 84 -8.25 4.49 -7.91
N TYR A 85 -8.74 3.43 -7.28
CA TYR A 85 -9.72 2.55 -7.94
C TYR A 85 -11.03 3.28 -8.31
N LYS A 86 -11.31 4.44 -7.71
CA LYS A 86 -12.53 5.22 -7.97
C LYS A 86 -12.48 5.95 -9.31
N ASP A 87 -11.29 6.12 -9.87
CA ASP A 87 -11.05 6.81 -11.15
C ASP A 87 -11.30 5.91 -12.37
N PHE A 88 -11.69 4.65 -12.15
CA PHE A 88 -11.91 3.65 -13.18
C PHE A 88 -13.30 3.02 -13.05
N LYS A 89 -13.79 2.43 -14.15
CA LYS A 89 -15.05 1.68 -14.15
C LYS A 89 -14.87 0.41 -13.31
N THR A 90 -15.56 0.34 -12.17
CA THR A 90 -15.54 -0.82 -11.28
C THR A 90 -16.96 -1.26 -10.92
N TYR A 91 -17.11 -2.46 -10.36
CA TYR A 91 -18.38 -2.94 -9.81
C TYR A 91 -18.75 -2.30 -8.46
N LYS A 92 -17.87 -1.48 -7.86
CA LYS A 92 -18.09 -0.88 -6.54
C LYS A 92 -19.41 -0.10 -6.43
N PRO A 93 -19.77 0.79 -7.38
CA PRO A 93 -21.02 1.53 -7.29
C PRO A 93 -22.25 0.61 -7.38
N LEU A 94 -22.17 -0.47 -8.18
CA LEU A 94 -23.23 -1.46 -8.28
C LEU A 94 -23.40 -2.21 -6.96
N PHE A 95 -22.30 -2.65 -6.34
CA PHE A 95 -22.32 -3.35 -5.05
C PHE A 95 -22.85 -2.47 -3.92
N GLU A 96 -22.52 -1.19 -3.91
CA GLU A 96 -23.08 -0.22 -2.96
C GLU A 96 -24.57 0.00 -3.15
N LYS A 97 -25.03 0.14 -4.40
CA LYS A 97 -26.45 0.35 -4.72
C LYS A 97 -27.30 -0.88 -4.36
N MET A 98 -26.78 -2.07 -4.64
CA MET A 98 -27.46 -3.34 -4.38
C MET A 98 -27.16 -3.91 -2.98
N ARG A 99 -26.73 -3.07 -2.03
CA ARG A 99 -26.39 -3.52 -0.67
C ARG A 99 -27.48 -4.40 -0.01
N PRO A 100 -28.80 -4.08 -0.06
CA PRO A 100 -29.83 -4.95 0.52
C PRO A 100 -29.89 -6.35 -0.11
N PHE A 101 -29.66 -6.44 -1.42
CA PHE A 101 -29.61 -7.72 -2.14
C PHE A 101 -28.40 -8.56 -1.67
N PHE A 102 -27.22 -7.95 -1.62
CA PHE A 102 -26.02 -8.65 -1.14
C PHE A 102 -26.09 -9.00 0.35
N TRP A 103 -26.83 -8.23 1.17
CA TRP A 103 -27.11 -8.58 2.56
C TRP A 103 -27.93 -9.87 2.65
N LEU A 104 -28.99 -9.99 1.85
CA LEU A 104 -29.82 -11.21 1.82
C LEU A 104 -29.00 -12.41 1.37
N MET A 105 -28.21 -12.27 0.30
CA MET A 105 -27.34 -13.36 -0.16
C MET A 105 -26.32 -13.78 0.91
N ALA A 106 -25.77 -12.83 1.67
CA ALA A 106 -24.87 -13.13 2.77
C ALA A 106 -25.58 -13.83 3.94
N LYS A 107 -26.86 -13.52 4.19
CA LYS A 107 -27.68 -14.21 5.20
C LYS A 107 -28.13 -15.61 4.78
N MET A 108 -28.14 -15.88 3.49
CA MET A 108 -28.42 -17.19 2.90
C MET A 108 -27.14 -18.00 2.64
N ASP A 109 -25.98 -17.55 3.15
CA ASP A 109 -24.67 -18.16 2.97
C ASP A 109 -24.22 -18.36 1.50
N LEU A 110 -24.81 -17.60 0.56
CA LEU A 110 -24.45 -17.61 -0.85
C LEU A 110 -23.17 -16.81 -1.15
N ILE A 111 -22.85 -15.86 -0.27
CA ILE A 111 -21.59 -15.10 -0.31
C ILE A 111 -21.05 -14.88 1.11
N PRO A 112 -19.72 -14.72 1.27
CA PRO A 112 -19.14 -14.42 2.57
C PRO A 112 -19.60 -13.07 3.14
N MET A 113 -19.85 -13.00 4.45
CA MET A 113 -20.16 -11.74 5.12
C MET A 113 -19.05 -10.68 4.97
N SER A 114 -17.79 -11.13 4.85
CA SER A 114 -16.65 -10.25 4.57
C SER A 114 -16.77 -9.54 3.22
N PHE A 115 -17.31 -10.23 2.20
CA PHE A 115 -17.61 -9.59 0.90
C PHE A 115 -18.65 -8.49 1.09
N TYR A 116 -19.76 -8.81 1.75
CA TYR A 116 -20.84 -7.85 2.00
C TYR A 116 -20.31 -6.61 2.73
N ILE A 117 -19.57 -6.79 3.82
CA ILE A 117 -19.03 -5.68 4.62
C ILE A 117 -18.10 -4.81 3.77
N LYS A 118 -17.10 -5.41 3.10
CA LYS A 118 -16.03 -4.68 2.41
C LYS A 118 -16.50 -4.00 1.12
N TYR A 119 -17.24 -4.72 0.28
CA TYR A 119 -17.50 -4.27 -1.09
C TYR A 119 -18.80 -3.47 -1.23
N THR A 120 -19.76 -3.66 -0.33
CA THR A 120 -21.05 -2.94 -0.41
C THR A 120 -21.11 -1.72 0.51
N SER A 121 -20.12 -1.51 1.39
CA SER A 121 -20.04 -0.30 2.24
C SER A 121 -19.72 0.94 1.42
N LYS A 122 -20.44 2.04 1.66
CA LYS A 122 -20.13 3.37 1.07
C LYS A 122 -18.94 4.06 1.75
N ASN A 123 -18.70 3.72 3.02
CA ASN A 123 -17.56 4.23 3.76
C ASN A 123 -16.37 3.31 3.51
N ASN A 124 -15.16 3.90 3.47
CA ASN A 124 -13.94 3.12 3.54
C ASN A 124 -13.91 2.43 4.92
N ILE A 125 -14.23 1.14 4.94
CA ILE A 125 -14.05 0.24 6.09
C ILE A 125 -12.70 -0.44 5.92
#